data_AF-A0A1Z4VT23-F1
#
_entry.id   AF-A0A1Z4VT23-F1
#
_cell.length_a   1.000
_cell.length_b   1.000
_cell.length_c   1.000
_cell.angle_alpha   90.00
_cell.angle_beta   90.00
_cell.angle_gamma   90.00
#
_symmetry.space_group_name_H-M   'P 1'
#
loop_
_entity.id
_entity.type
_entity.pdbx_description
1 polymer ?
#
loop_
_entity_poly.entity_id
_entity_poly.type
_entity_poly.pdbx_seq_one_letter_code
_entity_poly.pdbx_strand_id
1 'polypeptide(L)'
;MTQAQTDSRVIVALDYPDAARARDFVGRLTPGSCRLKIGKELFTRAGPALVEELQGRGFEIFLDLKFHDIPNTVARACEAAADLGVWMVNVHTLGGSRMMVTAREALERRSGRRPLLIGVTILTSMGEGDLAEVGLTGSPADNVARLAGLAQAAGLDGVVCSPQESRLLSGQLGSGFVLVTPGVRPAGSTTDDQQRIMTPADALAAGSHYLVIGRPITQAEDPVAVLEAINRELAP
;
A
#
# COMPACT_ATOMS: atom_id res chain seq x y z
N MET A 1 -25.08 -2.37 -2.57
CA MET A 1 -24.42 -3.67 -2.83
C MET A 1 -23.44 -3.92 -1.71
N THR A 2 -23.49 -5.07 -1.05
CA THR A 2 -22.51 -5.46 -0.04
C THR A 2 -21.15 -5.67 -0.72
N GLN A 3 -20.10 -4.97 -0.26
CA GLN A 3 -18.72 -5.21 -0.73
C GLN A 3 -18.39 -6.70 -0.57
N ALA A 4 -17.80 -7.31 -1.60
CA ALA A 4 -17.32 -8.68 -1.49
C ALA A 4 -16.13 -8.70 -0.53
N GLN A 5 -16.25 -9.43 0.58
CA GLN A 5 -15.17 -9.61 1.53
C GLN A 5 -14.09 -10.51 0.89
N THR A 6 -12.84 -10.04 0.84
CA THR A 6 -11.71 -10.77 0.23
C THR A 6 -10.72 -11.23 1.29
N ASP A 7 -10.40 -12.53 1.25
CA ASP A 7 -9.32 -13.14 2.03
C ASP A 7 -7.95 -13.01 1.34
N SER A 8 -7.92 -12.59 0.07
CA SER A 8 -6.65 -12.37 -0.65
C SER A 8 -5.78 -11.32 0.05
N ARG A 9 -4.50 -11.64 0.17
CA ARG A 9 -3.43 -10.74 0.65
C ARG A 9 -2.87 -9.85 -0.46
N VAL A 10 -3.27 -10.07 -1.72
CA VAL A 10 -2.72 -9.36 -2.88
C VAL A 10 -3.45 -8.04 -3.12
N ILE A 11 -2.67 -6.98 -3.30
CA ILE A 11 -3.10 -5.67 -3.77
C ILE A 11 -2.48 -5.42 -5.15
N VAL A 12 -3.30 -5.38 -6.20
CA VAL A 12 -2.81 -5.14 -7.57
C VAL A 12 -2.61 -3.64 -7.81
N ALA A 13 -1.41 -3.24 -8.21
CA ALA A 13 -1.10 -1.84 -8.52
C ALA A 13 -1.56 -1.43 -9.92
N LEU A 14 -2.53 -0.53 -10.00
CA LEU A 14 -3.08 0.02 -11.24
C LEU A 14 -2.24 1.22 -11.73
N ASP A 15 -1.00 0.95 -12.09
CA ASP A 15 -0.08 1.97 -12.60
C ASP A 15 -0.24 2.09 -14.13
N TYR A 16 -1.46 2.54 -14.54
CA TYR A 16 -1.80 2.81 -15.94
C TYR A 16 -1.84 4.32 -16.21
N PRO A 17 -1.46 4.75 -17.43
CA PRO A 17 -1.42 6.17 -17.78
C PRO A 17 -2.80 6.77 -18.07
N ASP A 18 -3.88 5.98 -18.05
CA ASP A 18 -5.24 6.45 -18.27
C ASP A 18 -6.28 5.49 -17.68
N ALA A 19 -7.50 6.01 -17.48
CA ALA A 19 -8.61 5.26 -16.90
C ALA A 19 -9.14 4.14 -17.81
N ALA A 20 -9.03 4.27 -19.14
CA ALA A 20 -9.55 3.27 -20.06
C ALA A 20 -8.77 1.96 -19.94
N ARG A 21 -7.43 2.02 -19.98
CA ARG A 21 -6.57 0.85 -19.78
C ARG A 21 -6.74 0.21 -18.40
N ALA A 22 -6.90 1.03 -17.37
CA ALA A 22 -7.19 0.53 -16.03
C ALA A 22 -8.54 -0.22 -15.99
N ARG A 23 -9.59 0.31 -16.64
CA ARG A 23 -10.90 -0.34 -16.73
C ARG A 23 -10.84 -1.65 -17.48
N ASP A 24 -10.17 -1.69 -18.62
CA ASP A 24 -10.03 -2.90 -19.44
C ASP A 24 -9.34 -4.01 -18.63
N PHE A 25 -8.25 -3.66 -17.92
CA PHE A 25 -7.57 -4.60 -17.04
C PHE A 25 -8.47 -5.09 -15.90
N VAL A 26 -9.08 -4.19 -15.14
CA VAL A 26 -9.96 -4.57 -14.01
C VAL A 26 -11.20 -5.30 -14.52
N GLY A 27 -11.63 -5.09 -15.77
CA GLY A 27 -12.67 -5.84 -16.48
C GLY A 27 -12.44 -7.35 -16.50
N ARG A 28 -11.18 -7.78 -16.41
CA ARG A 28 -10.77 -9.19 -16.40
C ARG A 28 -10.75 -9.80 -15.00
N LEU A 29 -10.75 -8.97 -13.95
CA LEU A 29 -10.63 -9.43 -12.57
C LEU A 29 -12.01 -9.66 -11.93
N THR A 30 -12.08 -10.65 -11.04
CA THR A 30 -13.27 -10.91 -10.23
C THR A 30 -13.16 -10.17 -8.89
N PRO A 31 -14.12 -9.32 -8.51
CA PRO A 31 -14.16 -8.73 -7.16
C PRO A 31 -14.05 -9.83 -6.11
N GLY A 32 -13.16 -9.66 -5.13
CA GLY A 32 -12.86 -10.71 -4.15
C GLY A 32 -11.56 -11.47 -4.41
N SER A 33 -11.02 -11.45 -5.64
CA SER A 33 -9.75 -12.13 -5.94
C SER A 33 -8.52 -11.33 -5.53
N CYS A 34 -8.65 -10.02 -5.37
CA CYS A 34 -7.62 -9.12 -4.88
C CYS A 34 -8.23 -7.79 -4.42
N ARG A 35 -7.40 -6.94 -3.83
CA ARG A 35 -7.67 -5.50 -3.68
C ARG A 35 -6.94 -4.73 -4.78
N LEU A 36 -7.30 -3.47 -5.00
CA LEU A 36 -6.67 -2.62 -6.02
C LEU A 36 -5.97 -1.43 -5.37
N LYS A 37 -4.82 -1.04 -5.89
CA LYS A 37 -4.11 0.19 -5.51
C LYS A 37 -4.18 1.20 -6.64
N ILE A 38 -4.69 2.39 -6.34
CA ILE A 38 -4.64 3.54 -7.25
C ILE A 38 -3.56 4.49 -6.74
N GLY A 39 -2.50 4.67 -7.54
CA GLY A 39 -1.40 5.57 -7.24
C GLY A 39 -1.58 6.98 -7.81
N LYS A 40 -0.57 7.82 -7.59
CA LYS A 40 -0.54 9.23 -8.00
C LYS A 40 -0.81 9.44 -9.50
N GLU A 41 -0.20 8.66 -10.39
CA GLU A 41 -0.36 8.84 -11.84
C GLU A 41 -1.83 8.71 -12.26
N LEU A 42 -2.45 7.57 -11.95
CA LEU A 42 -3.82 7.30 -12.34
C LEU A 42 -4.81 8.22 -11.63
N PHE A 43 -4.63 8.49 -10.33
CA PHE A 43 -5.52 9.39 -9.60
C PHE A 43 -5.45 10.83 -10.11
N THR A 44 -4.26 11.34 -10.47
CA THR A 44 -4.13 12.71 -10.99
C THR A 44 -4.82 12.89 -12.33
N ARG A 45 -4.91 11.83 -13.14
CA ARG A 45 -5.56 11.85 -14.47
C ARG A 45 -7.04 11.55 -14.42
N ALA A 46 -7.45 10.56 -13.63
CA ALA A 46 -8.81 10.04 -13.61
C ALA A 46 -9.65 10.57 -12.44
N GLY A 47 -8.99 11.04 -11.37
CA GLY A 47 -9.63 11.60 -10.20
C GLY A 47 -10.46 10.59 -9.38
N PRO A 48 -11.30 11.11 -8.46
CA PRO A 48 -12.12 10.30 -7.57
C PRO A 48 -13.18 9.44 -8.30
N ALA A 49 -13.62 9.87 -9.48
CA ALA A 49 -14.65 9.16 -10.26
C ALA A 49 -14.26 7.70 -10.59
N LEU A 50 -12.96 7.45 -10.88
CA LEU A 50 -12.49 6.09 -11.10
C LEU A 50 -12.51 5.25 -9.82
N VAL A 51 -12.20 5.86 -8.67
CA VAL A 51 -12.24 5.17 -7.36
C VAL A 51 -13.66 4.70 -7.07
N GLU A 52 -14.64 5.61 -7.19
CA GLU A 52 -16.07 5.33 -7.00
C GLU A 52 -16.58 4.24 -7.94
N GLU A 53 -16.19 4.30 -9.22
CA GLU A 53 -16.55 3.29 -10.23
C GLU A 53 -16.07 1.89 -9.83
N LEU A 54 -14.79 1.75 -9.47
CA LEU A 54 -14.21 0.45 -9.12
C LEU A 54 -14.75 -0.09 -7.79
N GLN A 55 -15.07 0.78 -6.82
CA GLN A 55 -15.79 0.39 -5.61
C GLN A 55 -17.23 -0.05 -5.91
N GLY A 56 -17.92 0.62 -6.84
CA GLY A 56 -19.24 0.24 -7.32
C GLY A 56 -19.26 -1.14 -7.96
N ARG A 57 -18.12 -1.57 -8.54
CA ARG A 57 -17.88 -2.93 -9.02
C ARG A 57 -17.54 -3.94 -7.92
N GLY A 58 -17.41 -3.50 -6.67
CA GLY A 58 -17.17 -4.36 -5.50
C GLY A 58 -15.72 -4.50 -5.06
N PHE A 59 -14.78 -3.74 -5.63
CA PHE A 59 -13.38 -3.79 -5.20
C PHE A 59 -13.11 -2.91 -3.98
N GLU A 60 -12.23 -3.39 -3.10
CA GLU A 60 -11.62 -2.58 -2.06
C GLU A 60 -10.40 -1.83 -2.61
N ILE A 61 -10.32 -0.53 -2.34
CA ILE A 61 -9.29 0.37 -2.89
C ILE A 61 -8.31 0.80 -1.81
N PHE A 62 -7.01 0.61 -2.07
CA PHE A 62 -5.92 1.32 -1.43
C PHE A 62 -5.58 2.59 -2.25
N LEU A 63 -5.88 3.75 -1.67
CA LEU A 63 -5.54 5.04 -2.25
C LEU A 63 -4.10 5.45 -1.85
N ASP A 64 -3.16 5.26 -2.77
CA ASP A 64 -1.72 5.39 -2.54
C ASP A 64 -1.18 6.76 -3.02
N LEU A 65 -1.63 7.82 -2.34
CA LEU A 65 -1.22 9.21 -2.64
C LEU A 65 -0.08 9.71 -1.77
N LYS A 66 0.26 8.99 -0.71
CA LYS A 66 1.37 9.27 0.21
C LYS A 66 1.33 10.72 0.71
N PHE A 67 0.23 11.13 1.33
CA PHE A 67 0.05 12.51 1.75
C PHE A 67 1.19 12.95 2.68
N HIS A 68 1.73 14.14 2.42
CA HIS A 68 2.85 14.70 3.15
C HIS A 68 2.78 16.22 3.08
N ASP A 69 2.29 16.83 4.15
CA ASP A 69 2.04 18.27 4.26
C ASP A 69 1.93 18.63 5.76
N ILE A 70 1.57 19.87 6.09
CA ILE A 70 1.25 20.28 7.45
C ILE A 70 0.07 19.47 8.02
N PRO A 71 -0.03 19.31 9.36
CA PRO A 71 -0.98 18.38 9.98
C PRO A 71 -2.44 18.55 9.56
N ASN A 72 -2.94 19.79 9.48
CA ASN A 72 -4.34 20.05 9.13
C ASN A 72 -4.66 19.73 7.66
N THR A 73 -3.72 19.96 6.74
CA THR A 73 -3.91 19.63 5.32
C THR A 73 -3.97 18.12 5.13
N VAL A 74 -3.05 17.38 5.76
CA VAL A 74 -3.05 15.91 5.68
C VAL A 74 -4.29 15.32 6.34
N ALA A 75 -4.72 15.84 7.48
CA ALA A 75 -5.96 15.41 8.12
C ALA A 75 -7.16 15.54 7.18
N ARG A 76 -7.36 16.72 6.57
CA ARG A 76 -8.45 16.96 5.61
C ARG A 76 -8.35 16.07 4.37
N ALA A 77 -7.14 15.82 3.88
CA ALA A 77 -6.92 14.91 2.75
C ALA A 77 -7.28 13.46 3.10
N CYS A 78 -6.96 13.00 4.32
CA CYS A 78 -7.37 11.70 4.84
C CYS A 78 -8.88 11.61 5.03
N GLU A 79 -9.54 12.67 5.53
CA GLU A 79 -11.00 12.72 5.65
C GLU A 79 -11.67 12.62 4.27
N ALA A 80 -11.16 13.35 3.27
CA ALA A 80 -11.65 13.25 1.89
C ALA A 80 -11.47 11.85 1.29
N ALA A 81 -10.34 11.19 1.56
CA ALA A 81 -10.16 9.79 1.18
C ALA A 81 -11.16 8.87 1.88
N ALA A 82 -11.49 9.13 3.14
CA ALA A 82 -12.51 8.38 3.88
C ALA A 82 -13.93 8.65 3.36
N ASP A 83 -14.24 9.88 2.91
CA ASP A 83 -15.52 10.22 2.25
C ASP A 83 -15.72 9.42 0.95
N LEU A 84 -14.64 9.18 0.20
CA LEU A 84 -14.64 8.25 -0.95
C LEU A 84 -14.88 6.78 -0.53
N GLY A 85 -14.81 6.44 0.75
CA GLY A 85 -15.05 5.08 1.26
C GLY A 85 -13.93 4.08 0.99
N VAL A 86 -12.72 4.56 0.70
CA VAL A 86 -11.56 3.70 0.41
C VAL A 86 -11.28 2.73 1.57
N TRP A 87 -10.65 1.61 1.26
CA TRP A 87 -10.30 0.61 2.27
C TRP A 87 -9.03 0.98 3.03
N MET A 88 -8.07 1.59 2.33
CA MET A 88 -6.78 1.98 2.88
C MET A 88 -6.31 3.30 2.26
N VAL A 89 -5.61 4.12 3.04
CA VAL A 89 -4.94 5.35 2.61
C VAL A 89 -3.59 5.46 3.31
N ASN A 90 -2.65 6.21 2.73
CA ASN A 90 -1.33 6.38 3.33
C ASN A 90 -0.83 7.82 3.43
N VAL A 91 0.10 8.01 4.36
CA VAL A 91 0.81 9.27 4.65
C VAL A 91 2.31 8.99 4.74
N HIS A 92 3.18 9.98 4.53
CA HIS A 92 4.61 9.81 4.79
C HIS A 92 4.94 9.99 6.28
N THR A 93 5.67 9.04 6.87
CA THR A 93 6.10 9.13 8.29
C THR A 93 7.10 10.25 8.53
N LEU A 94 7.81 10.69 7.49
CA LEU A 94 8.70 11.86 7.51
C LEU A 94 7.97 13.19 7.80
N GLY A 95 6.64 13.24 7.67
CA GLY A 95 5.84 14.39 8.11
C GLY A 95 5.75 14.54 9.64
N GLY A 96 6.24 13.55 10.40
CA GLY A 96 6.36 13.60 11.84
C GLY A 96 5.09 13.21 12.61
N SER A 97 5.25 12.98 13.92
CA SER A 97 4.19 12.48 14.80
C SER A 97 2.96 13.40 14.83
N ARG A 98 3.15 14.71 14.89
CA ARG A 98 2.02 15.68 14.90
C ARG A 98 1.13 15.51 13.67
N MET A 99 1.71 15.36 12.48
CA MET A 99 0.95 15.16 11.24
C MET A 99 0.17 13.84 11.29
N MET A 100 0.86 12.75 11.66
CA MET A 100 0.28 11.41 11.74
C MET A 100 -0.85 11.30 12.78
N VAL A 101 -0.64 11.82 14.00
CA VAL A 101 -1.65 11.84 15.07
C VAL A 101 -2.87 12.65 14.64
N THR A 102 -2.66 13.84 14.06
CA THR A 102 -3.77 14.69 13.61
C THR A 102 -4.61 13.99 12.53
N ALA A 103 -3.95 13.29 11.59
CA ALA A 103 -4.63 12.51 10.55
C ALA A 103 -5.44 11.34 11.13
N ARG A 104 -4.83 10.56 12.05
CA ARG A 104 -5.51 9.45 12.74
C ARG A 104 -6.75 9.94 13.50
N GLU A 105 -6.60 10.99 14.31
CA GLU A 105 -7.70 11.50 15.12
C GLU A 105 -8.84 12.09 14.28
N ALA A 106 -8.52 12.71 13.13
CA ALA A 106 -9.52 13.16 12.18
C ALA A 106 -10.36 12.00 11.64
N LEU A 107 -9.70 10.89 11.29
CA LEU A 107 -10.37 9.66 10.85
C LEU A 107 -11.21 9.01 11.96
N GLU A 108 -10.76 9.05 13.23
CA GLU A 108 -11.48 8.46 14.38
C GLU A 108 -12.72 9.25 14.79
N ARG A 109 -12.74 10.58 14.61
CA ARG A 109 -13.90 11.42 14.93
C ARG A 109 -15.05 11.29 13.93
N ARG A 110 -14.79 10.69 12.76
CA ARG A 110 -15.79 10.51 11.71
C ARG A 110 -16.74 9.37 12.04
N SER A 111 -17.97 9.48 11.54
CA SER A 111 -18.90 8.35 11.50
C SER A 111 -18.66 7.50 10.25
N GLY A 112 -19.05 6.23 10.32
CA GLY A 112 -18.89 5.29 9.21
C GLY A 112 -17.58 4.50 9.25
N ARG A 113 -17.24 3.86 8.12
CA ARG A 113 -16.06 2.99 8.03
C ARG A 113 -14.78 3.83 7.96
N ARG A 114 -13.89 3.65 8.92
CA ARG A 114 -12.54 4.23 8.90
C ARG A 114 -11.63 3.43 7.95
N PRO A 115 -10.94 4.07 6.97
CA PRO A 115 -9.92 3.37 6.20
C PRO A 115 -8.72 3.02 7.09
N LEU A 116 -7.97 1.99 6.73
CA LEU A 116 -6.65 1.76 7.31
C LEU A 116 -5.73 2.95 6.96
N LEU A 117 -5.08 3.52 7.98
CA LEU A 117 -4.11 4.60 7.83
C LEU A 117 -2.69 4.05 7.98
N ILE A 118 -1.96 3.99 6.85
CA ILE A 118 -0.65 3.36 6.77
C ILE A 118 0.45 4.39 6.56
N GLY A 119 1.58 4.25 7.27
CA GLY A 119 2.72 5.14 7.16
C GLY A 119 3.74 4.66 6.14
N VAL A 120 4.09 5.47 5.14
CA VAL A 120 5.24 5.20 4.28
C VAL A 120 6.53 5.57 5.03
N THR A 121 7.42 4.58 5.20
CA THR A 121 8.74 4.76 5.83
C THR A 121 9.75 5.34 4.83
N ILE A 122 10.74 4.56 4.41
CA ILE A 122 11.68 4.90 3.34
C ILE A 122 11.20 4.25 2.06
N LEU A 123 11.23 4.97 0.95
CA LEU A 123 10.85 4.43 -0.35
C LEU A 123 11.80 3.28 -0.72
N THR A 124 11.28 2.21 -1.33
CA THR A 124 12.09 1.03 -1.70
C THR A 124 13.18 1.33 -2.73
N SER A 125 13.10 2.50 -3.39
CA SER A 125 14.07 3.02 -4.34
C SER A 125 15.24 3.78 -3.70
N MET A 126 15.20 4.09 -2.40
CA MET A 126 16.25 4.85 -1.72
C MET A 126 17.28 3.92 -1.05
N GLY A 127 18.56 4.20 -1.29
CA GLY A 127 19.73 3.63 -0.63
C GLY A 127 20.42 4.62 0.31
N GLU A 128 21.59 4.25 0.84
CA GLU A 128 22.34 5.07 1.81
C GLU A 128 22.72 6.45 1.26
N GLY A 129 23.11 6.53 -0.02
CA GLY A 129 23.46 7.79 -0.67
C GLY A 129 22.29 8.78 -0.72
N ASP A 130 21.11 8.31 -1.13
CA ASP A 130 19.90 9.13 -1.21
C ASP A 130 19.46 9.62 0.18
N LEU A 131 19.64 8.79 1.21
CA LEU A 131 19.33 9.17 2.60
C LEU A 131 20.28 10.25 3.10
N ALA A 132 21.58 10.10 2.86
CA ALA A 132 22.58 11.10 3.22
C ALA A 132 22.32 12.44 2.50
N GLU A 133 21.93 12.42 1.23
CA GLU A 133 21.61 13.62 0.45
C GLU A 133 20.49 14.46 1.08
N VAL A 134 19.47 13.80 1.64
CA VAL A 134 18.35 14.47 2.33
C VAL A 134 18.59 14.69 3.84
N GLY A 135 19.80 14.42 4.33
CA GLY A 135 20.21 14.66 5.71
C GLY A 135 19.78 13.58 6.71
N LEU A 136 19.40 12.38 6.24
CA LEU A 136 19.15 11.21 7.08
C LEU A 136 20.44 10.41 7.28
N THR A 137 20.70 10.04 8.53
CA THR A 137 21.88 9.25 8.90
C THR A 137 21.51 7.79 9.16
N GLY A 138 22.51 6.90 9.08
CA GLY A 138 22.33 5.46 9.26
C GLY A 138 21.84 4.75 8.00
N SER A 139 21.63 3.43 8.10
CA SER A 139 21.19 2.62 6.96
C SER A 139 19.70 2.82 6.65
N PRO A 140 19.21 2.38 5.46
CA PRO A 140 17.79 2.29 5.18
C PRO A 140 17.03 1.49 6.23
N ALA A 141 17.58 0.38 6.71
CA ALA A 141 16.95 -0.45 7.72
C ALA A 141 16.78 0.29 9.07
N ASP A 142 17.80 1.04 9.49
CA ASP A 142 17.74 1.84 10.73
C ASP A 142 16.65 2.91 10.65
N ASN A 143 16.59 3.62 9.51
CA ASN A 143 15.59 4.66 9.27
C ASN A 143 14.18 4.07 9.19
N VAL A 144 14.01 2.92 8.54
CA VAL A 144 12.72 2.22 8.47
C VAL A 144 12.26 1.80 9.86
N ALA A 145 13.11 1.18 10.67
CA ALA A 145 12.76 0.78 12.04
C ALA A 145 12.35 1.98 12.90
N ARG A 146 13.13 3.07 12.85
CA ARG A 146 12.85 4.31 13.58
C ARG A 146 11.51 4.94 13.16
N LEU A 147 11.27 5.04 11.85
CA LEU A 147 10.04 5.64 11.31
C LEU A 147 8.82 4.75 11.53
N ALA A 148 8.97 3.43 11.50
CA ALA A 148 7.90 2.50 11.80
C ALA A 148 7.50 2.53 13.28
N GLY A 149 8.49 2.62 14.19
CA GLY A 149 8.23 2.87 15.61
C GLY A 149 7.52 4.20 15.85
N LEU A 150 7.89 5.26 15.11
CA LEU A 150 7.19 6.55 15.18
C LEU A 150 5.73 6.45 14.70
N ALA A 151 5.46 5.72 13.62
CA ALA A 151 4.12 5.49 13.11
C ALA A 151 3.25 4.71 14.12
N GLN A 152 3.80 3.65 14.72
CA GLN A 152 3.13 2.88 15.77
C GLN A 152 2.81 3.76 16.98
N ALA A 153 3.79 4.54 17.46
CA ALA A 153 3.58 5.46 18.58
C ALA A 153 2.55 6.57 18.27
N ALA A 154 2.41 6.96 17.00
CA ALA A 154 1.37 7.90 16.54
C ALA A 154 -0.02 7.25 16.39
N GLY A 155 -0.12 5.93 16.59
CA GLY A 155 -1.37 5.17 16.51
C GLY A 155 -1.84 4.85 15.08
N LEU A 156 -0.93 4.87 14.09
CA LEU A 156 -1.26 4.37 12.76
C LEU A 156 -1.54 2.87 12.78
N ASP A 157 -2.23 2.37 11.76
CA ASP A 157 -2.60 0.95 11.68
C ASP A 157 -1.44 0.08 11.20
N GLY A 158 -0.41 0.69 10.59
CA GLY A 158 0.70 -0.02 10.00
C GLY A 158 1.64 0.85 9.19
N VAL A 159 2.56 0.20 8.47
CA VAL A 159 3.50 0.86 7.56
C VAL A 159 3.65 0.17 6.21
N VAL A 160 4.10 0.95 5.23
CA VAL A 160 4.72 0.46 4.01
C VAL A 160 6.22 0.29 4.25
N CYS A 161 6.74 -0.91 4.00
CA CYS A 161 8.16 -1.25 4.09
C CYS A 161 8.56 -2.25 2.99
N SER A 162 9.85 -2.46 2.75
CA SER A 162 10.29 -3.54 1.85
C SER A 162 10.04 -4.93 2.47
N PRO A 163 9.98 -5.99 1.65
CA PRO A 163 9.88 -7.35 2.16
C PRO A 163 11.05 -7.74 3.09
N GLN A 164 12.26 -7.23 2.85
CA GLN A 164 13.45 -7.46 3.67
C GLN A 164 13.30 -6.88 5.07
N GLU A 165 12.72 -5.68 5.16
CA GLU A 165 12.46 -5.00 6.43
C GLU A 165 11.30 -5.65 7.21
N SER A 166 10.37 -6.34 6.53
CA SER A 166 9.19 -6.93 7.18
C SER A 166 9.53 -7.93 8.29
N ARG A 167 10.62 -8.71 8.16
CA ARG A 167 11.08 -9.64 9.19
C ARG A 167 11.57 -8.93 10.44
N LEU A 168 12.29 -7.83 10.27
CA LEU A 168 12.75 -7.01 11.38
C LEU A 168 11.55 -6.38 12.10
N LEU A 169 10.64 -5.78 11.33
CA LEU A 169 9.51 -5.02 11.88
C LEU A 169 8.47 -5.91 12.55
N SER A 170 8.18 -7.08 12.00
CA SER A 170 7.20 -8.01 12.59
C SER A 170 7.60 -8.47 13.99
N GLY A 171 8.89 -8.70 14.24
CA GLY A 171 9.41 -9.03 15.56
C GLY A 171 9.39 -7.86 16.55
N GLN A 172 9.49 -6.61 16.07
CA GLN A 172 9.58 -5.41 16.92
C GLN A 172 8.22 -4.79 17.25
N LEU A 173 7.31 -4.77 16.27
CA LEU A 173 6.06 -4.00 16.34
C LEU A 173 4.84 -4.89 16.63
N GLY A 174 5.01 -6.22 16.63
CA GLY A 174 3.95 -7.18 16.91
C GLY A 174 3.01 -7.41 15.73
N SER A 175 2.24 -8.50 15.80
CA SER A 175 1.37 -8.98 14.71
C SER A 175 0.12 -8.12 14.45
N GLY A 176 -0.20 -7.19 15.36
CA GLY A 176 -1.33 -6.26 15.16
C GLY A 176 -1.00 -5.07 14.26
N PHE A 177 0.27 -4.84 13.94
CA PHE A 177 0.71 -3.68 13.16
C PHE A 177 0.89 -4.07 11.69
N VAL A 178 0.04 -3.52 10.82
CA VAL A 178 -0.08 -3.95 9.42
C VAL A 178 1.21 -3.63 8.64
N LEU A 179 1.76 -4.63 7.96
CA LEU A 179 2.91 -4.48 7.07
C LEU A 179 2.45 -4.64 5.61
N VAL A 180 2.47 -3.54 4.85
CA VAL A 180 2.15 -3.52 3.42
C VAL A 180 3.44 -3.50 2.63
N THR A 181 3.73 -4.56 1.87
CA THR A 181 5.03 -4.72 1.21
C THR A 181 4.91 -4.65 -0.32
N PRO A 182 5.37 -3.54 -0.95
CA PRO A 182 5.60 -3.51 -2.39
C PRO A 182 6.90 -4.24 -2.75
N GLY A 183 7.19 -4.35 -4.05
CA GLY A 183 8.42 -4.99 -4.52
C GLY A 183 8.39 -6.52 -4.48
N VAL A 184 7.21 -7.12 -4.30
CA VAL A 184 7.02 -8.57 -4.34
C VAL A 184 6.90 -9.05 -5.79
N ARG A 185 7.63 -10.11 -6.14
CA ARG A 185 7.66 -10.66 -7.49
C ARG A 185 7.60 -12.19 -7.46
N PRO A 186 6.68 -12.83 -8.21
CA PRO A 186 6.68 -14.29 -8.38
C PRO A 186 8.02 -14.79 -8.93
N ALA A 187 8.38 -16.02 -8.58
CA ALA A 187 9.58 -16.67 -9.09
C ALA A 187 9.62 -16.64 -10.63
N GLY A 188 10.77 -16.26 -11.21
CA GLY A 188 10.95 -16.16 -12.66
C GLY A 188 10.55 -14.82 -13.30
N SER A 189 10.07 -13.82 -12.52
CA SER A 189 9.79 -12.47 -13.02
C SER A 189 11.06 -11.62 -13.17
N THR A 190 11.07 -10.65 -14.11
CA THR A 190 12.20 -9.73 -14.31
C THR A 190 12.43 -8.79 -13.12
N THR A 191 13.67 -8.33 -12.96
CA THR A 191 14.09 -7.35 -11.93
C THR A 191 14.24 -5.96 -12.57
N ASP A 192 13.22 -5.10 -12.45
CA ASP A 192 13.27 -3.72 -12.98
C ASP A 192 13.91 -2.75 -11.97
N ASP A 193 13.36 -1.54 -11.79
CA ASP A 193 13.77 -0.48 -10.85
C ASP A 193 13.66 -0.81 -9.35
N GLN A 194 13.24 -2.02 -8.98
CA GLN A 194 13.08 -2.44 -7.59
C GLN A 194 14.34 -3.14 -7.09
N GLN A 195 15.03 -2.54 -6.12
CA GLN A 195 16.30 -3.07 -5.58
C GLN A 195 16.11 -4.14 -4.49
N ARG A 196 14.96 -4.13 -3.81
CA ARG A 196 14.68 -4.95 -2.62
C ARG A 196 13.44 -5.84 -2.86
N ILE A 197 13.63 -7.00 -3.51
CA ILE A 197 12.54 -7.91 -3.93
C ILE A 197 12.50 -9.23 -3.14
N MET A 198 11.31 -9.83 -3.03
CA MET A 198 11.08 -11.19 -2.50
C MET A 198 9.95 -11.88 -3.26
N THR A 199 9.87 -13.21 -3.17
CA THR A 199 8.71 -13.96 -3.64
C THR A 199 7.48 -13.70 -2.76
N PRO A 200 6.25 -13.92 -3.26
CA PRO A 200 5.04 -13.79 -2.46
C PRO A 200 5.06 -14.63 -1.17
N ALA A 201 5.41 -15.93 -1.25
CA ALA A 201 5.52 -16.79 -0.07
C ALA A 201 6.58 -16.30 0.91
N ASP A 202 7.77 -15.91 0.44
CA ASP A 202 8.83 -15.41 1.32
C ASP A 202 8.44 -14.13 2.04
N ALA A 203 7.72 -13.23 1.36
CA ALA A 203 7.24 -11.99 1.94
C ALA A 203 6.22 -12.24 3.07
N LEU A 204 5.30 -13.19 2.90
CA LEU A 204 4.38 -13.61 3.98
C LEU A 204 5.13 -14.28 5.12
N ALA A 205 6.05 -15.20 4.83
CA ALA A 205 6.88 -15.86 5.85
C ALA A 205 7.75 -14.86 6.63
N ALA A 206 8.11 -13.74 6.01
CA ALA A 206 8.80 -12.63 6.66
C ALA A 206 7.89 -11.72 7.51
N GLY A 207 6.56 -11.94 7.50
CA GLY A 207 5.59 -11.20 8.33
C GLY A 207 4.81 -10.11 7.58
N SER A 208 4.87 -10.08 6.25
CA SER A 208 4.02 -9.19 5.46
C SER A 208 2.53 -9.54 5.64
N HIS A 209 1.69 -8.52 5.72
CA HIS A 209 0.24 -8.69 5.83
C HIS A 209 -0.46 -8.51 4.48
N TYR A 210 0.04 -7.59 3.66
CA TYR A 210 -0.47 -7.35 2.30
C TYR A 210 0.68 -7.17 1.32
N LEU A 211 0.53 -7.72 0.13
CA LEU A 211 1.56 -7.70 -0.91
C LEU A 211 1.10 -6.80 -2.06
N VAL A 212 1.84 -5.73 -2.34
CA VAL A 212 1.56 -4.86 -3.49
C VAL A 212 2.31 -5.37 -4.70
N ILE A 213 1.58 -5.86 -5.70
CA ILE A 213 2.14 -6.45 -6.92
C ILE A 213 1.61 -5.70 -8.14
N GLY A 214 2.52 -5.13 -8.92
CA GLY A 214 2.20 -4.37 -10.14
C GLY A 214 2.45 -5.18 -11.41
N ARG A 215 3.52 -4.82 -12.12
CA ARG A 215 3.92 -5.39 -13.43
C ARG A 215 3.84 -6.91 -13.55
N PRO A 216 4.27 -7.73 -12.56
CA PRO A 216 4.16 -9.17 -12.69
C PRO A 216 2.73 -9.67 -12.96
N ILE A 217 1.71 -8.94 -12.50
CA ILE A 217 0.30 -9.22 -12.82
C ILE A 217 -0.14 -8.39 -14.01
N THR A 218 0.06 -7.06 -13.99
CA THR A 218 -0.54 -6.15 -14.98
C THR A 218 0.02 -6.26 -16.39
N GLN A 219 1.23 -6.81 -16.55
CA GLN A 219 1.91 -7.00 -17.85
C GLN A 219 1.99 -8.48 -18.27
N ALA A 220 1.40 -9.41 -17.50
CA ALA A 220 1.34 -10.81 -17.88
C ALA A 220 0.42 -10.99 -19.11
N GLU A 221 0.71 -12.02 -19.92
CA GLU A 221 -0.17 -12.44 -21.01
C GLU A 221 -1.56 -12.80 -20.47
N ASP A 222 -1.59 -13.55 -19.37
CA ASP A 222 -2.79 -13.86 -18.60
C ASP A 222 -2.67 -13.41 -17.12
N PRO A 223 -3.05 -12.16 -16.81
CA PRO A 223 -3.06 -11.64 -15.44
C PRO A 223 -3.98 -12.38 -14.48
N VAL A 224 -5.06 -12.99 -14.97
CA VAL A 224 -6.00 -13.73 -14.12
C VAL A 224 -5.33 -15.01 -13.64
N ALA A 225 -4.74 -15.77 -14.57
CA ALA A 225 -3.99 -16.97 -14.23
C ALA A 225 -2.81 -16.69 -13.28
N VAL A 226 -2.08 -15.59 -13.50
CA VAL A 226 -0.98 -15.19 -12.59
C VAL A 226 -1.50 -14.83 -11.20
N LEU A 227 -2.57 -14.03 -11.10
CA LEU A 227 -3.16 -13.67 -9.82
C LEU A 227 -3.69 -14.91 -9.07
N GLU A 228 -4.34 -15.83 -9.77
CA GLU A 228 -4.83 -17.09 -9.20
C GLU A 228 -3.67 -17.98 -8.72
N ALA A 229 -2.57 -18.06 -9.47
CA ALA A 229 -1.39 -18.80 -9.07
C ALA A 229 -0.78 -18.23 -7.78
N ILE A 230 -0.62 -16.90 -7.70
CA ILE A 230 -0.14 -16.23 -6.49
C ILE A 230 -1.09 -16.49 -5.32
N ASN A 231 -2.40 -16.28 -5.50
CA ASN A 231 -3.36 -16.53 -4.41
C ASN A 231 -3.33 -17.98 -3.92
N ARG A 232 -3.10 -18.95 -4.81
CA ARG A 232 -2.97 -20.37 -4.47
C ARG A 232 -1.67 -20.66 -3.69
N GLU A 233 -0.57 -19.98 -4.05
CA GLU A 233 0.70 -20.04 -3.30
C GLU A 233 0.54 -19.49 -1.88
N LEU A 234 -0.34 -18.51 -1.68
CA LEU A 234 -0.56 -17.83 -0.39
C LEU A 234 -1.74 -18.41 0.42
N ALA A 235 -2.45 -19.41 -0.12
CA ALA A 235 -3.52 -20.07 0.60
C ALA A 235 -2.94 -20.86 1.81
N PRO A 236 -3.64 -20.89 2.95
CA PRO A 236 -3.21 -21.66 4.13
C PRO A 236 -3.07 -23.16 3.87
#